data_AF-A0A7X5L8E7-F1
#
_entry.id   AF-A0A7X5L8E7-F1
#
_cell.length_a   1.000
_cell.length_b   1.000
_cell.length_c   1.000
_cell.angle_alpha   90.00
_cell.angle_beta   90.00
_cell.angle_gamma   90.00
#
_symmetry.space_group_name_H-M   'P 1'
#
loop_
_entity.id
_entity.type
_entity.pdbx_description
1 polymer ?
#
loop_
_entity_poly.entity_id
_entity_poly.type
_entity_poly.pdbx_seq_one_letter_code
_entity_poly.pdbx_strand_id
1 'polypeptide(L)'
;MLAEERNRRQKELEKEIYQLSERLLQADENRRVALELLDIYKGDFRHSYSDFFPIIIEISKDDTKYNLEYLSENMEAIRQYIEENYIQGKDEFNEIRAHIYKLCDHLNLEIGRWSYYSQYEQKINDSTLQAVSTTQALKKAEEELKEASEKAGSMQTELIAVLSIFAAIVITFSGGFSVFGNIMESIGSAQHYEMVVLVAIIGALALFDTIFMLMYLVSKIINRNIYARCMTKDCTCDTRKCGGIRRLRKRLPYVFYFNIFSIVGIIVDCVVWLMDIKGIL
;
A
#
# COMPACT_ATOMS: atom_id res chain seq x y z
N MET A 1 31.05 -34.46 -51.60
CA MET A 1 29.68 -34.03 -51.99
C MET A 1 29.67 -32.56 -52.46
N LEU A 2 28.92 -32.20 -53.52
CA LEU A 2 28.67 -30.78 -53.88
C LEU A 2 27.92 -30.08 -52.73
N ALA A 3 28.24 -28.81 -52.42
CA ALA A 3 27.65 -28.09 -51.28
C ALA A 3 26.10 -28.05 -51.31
N GLU A 4 25.53 -28.01 -52.51
CA GLU A 4 24.09 -28.02 -52.75
C GLU A 4 23.41 -29.33 -52.29
N GLU A 5 24.05 -30.47 -52.55
CA GLU A 5 23.55 -31.78 -52.14
C GLU A 5 23.58 -31.96 -50.61
N ARG A 6 24.59 -31.40 -49.94
CA ARG A 6 24.64 -31.39 -48.47
C ARG A 6 23.48 -30.58 -47.88
N ASN A 7 23.21 -29.41 -48.44
CA ASN A 7 22.10 -28.57 -47.98
C ASN A 7 20.74 -29.22 -48.24
N ARG A 8 20.58 -29.94 -49.36
CA ARG A 8 19.36 -30.70 -49.65
C ARG A 8 19.09 -31.77 -48.58
N ARG A 9 20.09 -32.60 -48.28
CA ARG A 9 19.99 -33.66 -47.26
C ARG A 9 19.80 -33.12 -45.84
N GLN A 10 20.43 -31.99 -45.53
CA GLN A 10 20.20 -31.29 -44.27
C GLN A 10 18.72 -30.87 -44.14
N LYS A 11 18.12 -30.26 -45.18
CA LYS A 11 16.69 -29.92 -45.16
C LYS A 11 15.76 -31.13 -45.08
N GLU A 12 16.13 -32.23 -45.74
CA GLU A 12 15.39 -33.50 -45.63
C GLU A 12 15.44 -34.05 -44.20
N LEU A 13 16.60 -34.00 -43.54
CA LEU A 13 16.76 -34.36 -42.13
C LEU A 13 15.94 -33.46 -41.20
N GLU A 14 15.97 -32.14 -41.41
CA GLU A 14 15.20 -31.18 -40.61
C GLU A 14 13.69 -31.44 -40.73
N LYS A 15 13.22 -31.71 -41.94
CA LYS A 15 11.82 -32.10 -42.18
C LYS A 15 11.48 -33.37 -41.41
N GLU A 16 12.37 -34.35 -41.37
CA GLU A 16 12.13 -35.59 -40.63
C GLU A 16 12.11 -35.36 -39.12
N ILE A 17 12.98 -34.52 -38.60
CA ILE A 17 12.95 -34.08 -37.19
C ILE A 17 11.59 -33.47 -36.82
N TYR A 18 11.02 -32.62 -37.70
CA TYR A 18 9.66 -32.11 -37.49
C TYR A 18 8.61 -33.21 -37.53
N GLN A 19 8.67 -34.16 -38.47
CA GLN A 19 7.68 -35.25 -38.52
C GLN A 19 7.73 -36.12 -37.26
N LEU A 20 8.94 -36.38 -36.76
CA LEU A 20 9.18 -37.12 -35.52
C LEU A 20 8.73 -36.38 -34.27
N SER A 21 8.44 -35.09 -34.34
CA SER A 21 7.88 -34.33 -33.21
C SER A 21 6.37 -34.16 -33.27
N GLU A 22 5.68 -34.60 -34.34
CA GLU A 22 4.22 -34.42 -34.46
C GLU A 22 3.40 -35.42 -33.63
N ARG A 23 3.87 -36.67 -33.54
CA ARG A 23 3.20 -37.74 -32.78
C ARG A 23 4.16 -38.86 -32.42
N LEU A 24 3.80 -39.66 -31.41
CA LEU A 24 4.52 -40.90 -31.12
C LEU A 24 4.41 -41.90 -32.27
N LEU A 25 5.55 -42.51 -32.62
CA LEU A 25 5.67 -43.56 -33.60
C LEU A 25 5.13 -44.89 -33.05
N GLN A 26 4.52 -45.68 -33.93
CA GLN A 26 4.24 -47.09 -33.66
C GLN A 26 5.46 -47.96 -34.02
N ALA A 27 5.59 -49.12 -33.38
CA ALA A 27 6.79 -49.97 -33.53
C ALA A 27 7.03 -50.45 -34.97
N ASP A 28 5.98 -50.62 -35.76
CA ASP A 28 6.04 -50.98 -37.18
C ASP A 28 6.54 -49.82 -38.08
N GLU A 29 6.39 -48.58 -37.61
CA GLU A 29 6.86 -47.38 -38.31
C GLU A 29 8.37 -47.15 -38.14
N ASN A 30 8.99 -47.69 -37.09
CA ASN A 30 10.43 -47.54 -36.80
C ASN A 30 11.30 -47.96 -37.98
N ARG A 31 10.93 -49.06 -38.66
CA ARG A 31 11.66 -49.52 -39.85
C ARG A 31 11.57 -48.53 -41.01
N ARG A 32 10.38 -47.94 -41.24
CA ARG A 32 10.17 -46.97 -42.31
C ARG A 32 11.07 -45.76 -42.11
N VAL A 33 11.07 -45.21 -40.90
CA VAL A 33 11.90 -44.03 -40.58
C VAL A 33 13.39 -44.37 -40.62
N ALA A 34 13.80 -45.56 -40.14
CA ALA A 34 15.19 -45.98 -40.23
C ALA A 34 15.69 -46.08 -41.69
N LEU A 35 14.82 -46.48 -42.64
CA LEU A 35 15.13 -46.49 -44.07
C LEU A 35 15.21 -45.07 -44.66
N GLU A 36 14.34 -44.16 -44.24
CA GLU A 36 14.38 -42.75 -44.66
C GLU A 36 15.68 -42.09 -44.18
N LEU A 37 16.08 -42.34 -42.93
CA LEU A 37 17.37 -41.89 -42.39
C LEU A 37 18.56 -42.56 -43.09
N LEU A 38 18.44 -43.84 -43.49
CA LEU A 38 19.46 -44.53 -44.26
C LEU A 38 19.73 -43.84 -45.60
N ASP A 39 18.67 -43.41 -46.30
CA ASP A 39 18.80 -42.69 -47.56
C ASP A 39 19.48 -41.31 -47.38
N ILE A 40 19.07 -40.55 -46.35
CA ILE A 40 19.66 -39.24 -46.02
C ILE A 40 21.16 -39.36 -45.73
N TYR A 41 21.56 -40.33 -44.90
CA TYR A 41 22.93 -40.51 -44.44
C TYR A 41 23.83 -41.30 -45.40
N LYS A 42 23.30 -41.79 -46.53
CA LYS A 42 24.07 -42.58 -47.50
C LYS A 42 25.26 -41.81 -48.07
N GLY A 43 26.49 -42.23 -47.76
CA GLY A 43 27.73 -41.59 -48.25
C GLY A 43 28.44 -40.75 -47.19
N ASP A 44 29.00 -39.59 -47.57
CA ASP A 44 29.80 -38.71 -46.69
C ASP A 44 28.98 -37.57 -46.04
N PHE A 45 27.66 -37.73 -45.92
CA PHE A 45 26.80 -36.69 -45.36
C PHE A 45 27.06 -36.55 -43.85
N ARG A 46 27.38 -35.32 -43.44
CA ARG A 46 27.50 -34.92 -42.05
C ARG A 46 26.49 -33.81 -41.80
N HIS A 47 25.53 -34.07 -40.91
CA HIS A 47 24.53 -33.09 -40.51
C HIS A 47 25.17 -31.90 -39.78
N SER A 48 24.51 -30.76 -39.88
CA SER A 48 24.89 -29.51 -39.25
C SER A 48 24.21 -29.38 -37.89
N TYR A 49 25.00 -29.49 -36.81
CA TYR A 49 24.50 -29.38 -35.44
C TYR A 49 23.97 -27.97 -35.10
N SER A 50 24.54 -26.91 -35.70
CA SER A 50 24.09 -25.53 -35.47
C SER A 50 22.63 -25.29 -35.86
N ASP A 51 22.09 -26.12 -36.74
CA ASP A 51 20.78 -25.94 -37.34
C ASP A 51 19.67 -26.56 -36.48
N PHE A 52 20.04 -27.36 -35.47
CA PHE A 52 19.08 -28.02 -34.59
C PHE A 52 18.52 -27.09 -33.51
N PHE A 53 19.30 -26.13 -32.99
CA PHE A 53 18.81 -25.25 -31.94
C PHE A 53 17.57 -24.45 -32.34
N PRO A 54 17.52 -23.79 -33.52
CA PRO A 54 16.30 -23.13 -33.99
C PRO A 54 15.10 -24.08 -34.14
N ILE A 55 15.35 -25.34 -34.54
CA ILE A 55 14.30 -26.36 -34.68
C ILE A 55 13.74 -26.77 -33.33
N ILE A 56 14.61 -26.99 -32.32
CA ILE A 56 14.19 -27.28 -30.95
C ILE A 56 13.36 -26.12 -30.39
N ILE A 57 13.74 -24.87 -30.65
CA ILE A 57 12.95 -23.69 -30.27
C ILE A 57 11.58 -23.69 -30.96
N GLU A 58 11.50 -24.05 -32.24
CA GLU A 58 10.21 -24.07 -32.94
C GLU A 58 9.30 -25.18 -32.42
N ILE A 59 9.86 -26.36 -32.18
CA ILE A 59 9.13 -27.52 -31.64
C ILE A 59 8.66 -27.28 -30.20
N SER A 60 9.39 -26.48 -29.43
CA SER A 60 9.06 -26.21 -28.03
C SER A 60 7.95 -25.19 -27.81
N LYS A 61 7.46 -24.53 -28.87
CA LYS A 61 6.40 -23.55 -28.74
C LYS A 61 5.05 -24.21 -28.49
N ASP A 62 4.31 -23.68 -27.53
CA ASP A 62 3.00 -24.17 -27.11
C ASP A 62 1.90 -24.05 -28.20
N ASP A 63 2.10 -23.21 -29.22
CA ASP A 63 1.12 -22.95 -30.29
C ASP A 63 1.33 -23.79 -31.56
N THR A 64 2.20 -24.79 -31.50
CA THR A 64 2.51 -25.67 -32.64
C THR A 64 1.93 -27.08 -32.45
N LYS A 65 1.89 -27.85 -33.54
CA LYS A 65 1.52 -29.28 -33.52
C LYS A 65 2.66 -30.20 -33.10
N TYR A 66 3.83 -29.64 -32.78
CA TYR A 66 5.05 -30.37 -32.49
C TYR A 66 5.26 -30.49 -30.99
N ASN A 67 6.04 -31.48 -30.56
CA ASN A 67 6.31 -31.73 -29.15
C ASN A 67 7.71 -32.34 -28.95
N LEU A 68 8.46 -31.82 -27.99
CA LEU A 68 9.84 -32.24 -27.72
C LEU A 68 9.90 -33.64 -27.10
N GLU A 69 8.93 -34.02 -26.27
CA GLU A 69 8.86 -35.37 -25.71
C GLU A 69 8.64 -36.40 -26.83
N TYR A 70 7.76 -36.11 -27.80
CA TYR A 70 7.56 -36.99 -28.96
C TYR A 70 8.84 -37.15 -29.77
N LEU A 71 9.57 -36.06 -30.04
CA LEU A 71 10.86 -36.13 -30.72
C LEU A 71 11.86 -37.00 -29.96
N SER A 72 12.00 -36.78 -28.65
CA SER A 72 12.94 -37.53 -27.80
C SER A 72 12.62 -39.02 -27.78
N GLU A 73 11.36 -39.38 -27.56
CA GLU A 73 10.90 -40.77 -27.50
C GLU A 73 11.05 -41.46 -28.86
N ASN A 74 10.67 -40.79 -29.95
CA ASN A 74 10.77 -41.36 -31.28
C ASN A 74 12.22 -41.56 -31.72
N MET A 75 13.11 -40.60 -31.44
CA MET A 75 14.54 -40.74 -31.74
C MET A 75 15.17 -41.88 -30.95
N GLU A 76 14.77 -42.06 -29.69
CA GLU A 76 15.22 -43.19 -28.87
C GLU A 76 14.70 -44.53 -29.41
N ALA A 77 13.43 -44.60 -29.82
CA ALA A 77 12.84 -45.79 -30.42
C ALA A 77 13.55 -46.20 -31.73
N ILE A 78 13.88 -45.23 -32.58
CA ILE A 78 14.64 -45.47 -33.82
C ILE A 78 16.06 -45.95 -33.50
N ARG A 79 16.73 -45.34 -32.51
CA ARG A 79 18.06 -45.75 -32.07
C ARG A 79 18.06 -47.20 -31.58
N GLN A 80 17.08 -47.56 -30.74
CA GLN A 80 16.93 -48.93 -30.22
C GLN A 80 16.65 -49.92 -31.35
N TYR A 81 15.76 -49.58 -32.29
CA TYR A 81 15.45 -50.42 -33.44
C TYR A 81 16.69 -50.74 -34.29
N ILE A 82 17.53 -49.73 -34.57
CA ILE A 82 18.78 -49.90 -35.33
C ILE A 82 19.79 -50.76 -34.56
N GLU A 83 19.90 -50.58 -33.24
CA GLU A 83 20.80 -51.37 -32.39
C GLU A 83 20.35 -52.84 -32.32
N GLU A 84 19.06 -53.11 -32.17
CA GLU A 84 18.50 -54.46 -32.18
C GLU A 84 18.74 -55.17 -33.51
N ASN A 85 18.59 -54.47 -34.65
CA ASN A 85 18.88 -55.02 -35.97
C ASN A 85 20.35 -55.45 -36.11
N TYR A 86 21.27 -54.66 -35.55
CA TYR A 86 22.69 -54.97 -35.51
C TYR A 86 23.01 -56.18 -34.62
N ILE A 87 22.45 -56.24 -33.41
CA ILE A 87 22.63 -57.37 -32.48
C ILE A 87 22.09 -58.68 -33.08
N GLN A 88 20.99 -58.60 -33.84
CA GLN A 88 20.39 -59.74 -34.53
C GLN A 88 21.17 -60.17 -35.80
N GLY A 89 22.26 -59.49 -36.15
CA GLY A 89 23.12 -59.83 -37.29
C GLY A 89 22.50 -59.55 -38.66
N LYS A 90 21.49 -58.67 -38.75
CA LYS A 90 20.80 -58.33 -40.01
C LYS A 90 21.56 -57.31 -40.87
N ASP A 91 22.50 -56.57 -40.28
CA ASP A 91 23.43 -55.60 -40.90
C ASP A 91 22.78 -54.51 -41.78
N GLU A 92 21.45 -54.32 -41.71
CA GLU A 92 20.69 -53.47 -42.65
C GLU A 92 20.99 -51.97 -42.45
N PHE A 93 21.27 -51.55 -41.21
CA PHE A 93 21.45 -50.14 -40.83
C PHE A 93 22.85 -49.83 -40.26
N ASN A 94 23.81 -50.75 -40.40
CA ASN A 94 25.12 -50.62 -39.78
C ASN A 94 25.91 -49.40 -40.30
N GLU A 95 25.73 -49.03 -41.58
CA GLU A 95 26.37 -47.86 -42.18
C GLU A 95 25.98 -46.53 -41.51
N ILE A 96 24.76 -46.45 -40.95
CA ILE A 96 24.22 -45.22 -40.36
C ILE A 96 24.20 -45.22 -38.84
N ARG A 97 24.51 -46.35 -38.19
CA ARG A 97 24.45 -46.46 -36.72
C ARG A 97 25.18 -45.31 -36.03
N ALA A 98 26.44 -45.07 -36.39
CA ALA A 98 27.24 -43.98 -35.81
C ALA A 98 26.66 -42.58 -36.08
N HIS A 99 25.97 -42.39 -37.21
CA HIS A 99 25.30 -41.13 -37.54
C HIS A 99 24.06 -40.91 -36.67
N ILE A 100 23.25 -41.94 -36.44
CA ILE A 100 22.06 -41.86 -35.58
C ILE A 100 22.43 -41.61 -34.12
N TYR A 101 23.49 -42.26 -33.61
CA TYR A 101 23.99 -41.95 -32.26
C TYR A 101 24.39 -40.47 -32.14
N LYS A 102 25.11 -39.93 -33.13
CA LYS A 102 25.45 -38.50 -33.16
C LYS A 102 24.22 -37.63 -33.27
N LEU A 103 23.22 -38.00 -34.06
CA LEU A 103 21.99 -37.21 -34.20
C LEU A 103 21.24 -37.14 -32.87
N CYS A 104 21.03 -38.28 -32.21
CA CYS A 104 20.40 -38.35 -30.89
C CYS A 104 21.17 -37.51 -29.86
N ASP A 105 22.50 -37.63 -29.82
CA ASP A 105 23.35 -36.88 -28.89
C ASP A 105 23.19 -35.36 -29.09
N HIS A 106 23.27 -34.89 -30.33
CA HIS A 106 23.13 -33.48 -30.67
C HIS A 106 21.72 -32.94 -30.38
N LEU A 107 20.66 -33.69 -30.71
CA LEU A 107 19.28 -33.28 -30.42
C LEU A 107 19.03 -33.23 -28.91
N ASN A 108 19.45 -34.25 -28.17
CA ASN A 108 19.32 -34.28 -26.71
C ASN A 108 20.09 -33.14 -26.03
N LEU A 109 21.27 -32.79 -26.57
CA LEU A 109 22.04 -31.65 -26.07
C LEU A 109 21.28 -30.33 -26.29
N GLU A 110 20.69 -30.09 -27.47
CA GLU A 110 19.88 -28.88 -27.69
C GLU A 110 18.57 -28.87 -26.91
N ILE A 111 17.93 -30.03 -26.70
CA ILE A 111 16.75 -30.17 -25.82
C ILE A 111 17.12 -29.78 -24.39
N GLY A 112 18.24 -30.31 -23.87
CA GLY A 112 18.74 -29.97 -22.54
C GLY A 112 19.09 -28.48 -22.41
N ARG A 113 19.71 -27.91 -23.46
CA ARG A 113 20.02 -26.48 -23.53
C ARG A 113 18.76 -25.61 -23.52
N TRP A 114 17.74 -25.98 -24.29
CA TRP A 114 16.45 -25.31 -24.29
C TRP A 114 15.79 -25.38 -22.90
N SER A 115 15.75 -26.57 -22.29
CA SER A 115 15.20 -26.76 -20.94
C SER A 115 15.86 -25.88 -19.89
N TYR A 116 17.18 -25.65 -19.99
CA TYR A 116 17.90 -24.74 -19.11
C TYR A 116 17.47 -23.27 -19.34
N TYR A 117 17.39 -22.84 -20.61
CA TYR A 117 16.99 -21.48 -20.95
C TYR A 117 15.54 -21.17 -20.58
N SER A 118 14.60 -22.07 -20.84
CA SER A 118 13.17 -21.86 -20.52
C SER A 118 12.93 -21.71 -19.02
N GLN A 119 13.60 -22.53 -18.19
CA GLN A 119 13.57 -22.38 -16.73
C GLN A 119 14.16 -21.05 -16.26
N TYR A 120 15.21 -20.57 -16.93
CA TYR A 120 15.84 -19.30 -16.59
C TYR A 120 14.96 -18.10 -16.97
N GLU A 121 14.33 -18.16 -18.14
CA GLU A 121 13.36 -17.16 -18.61
C GLU A 121 12.16 -17.06 -17.65
N GLN A 122 11.60 -18.20 -17.22
CA GLN A 122 10.54 -18.22 -16.23
C GLN A 122 10.95 -17.54 -14.91
N LYS A 123 12.14 -17.86 -14.39
CA LYS A 123 12.68 -17.23 -13.17
C LYS A 123 12.87 -15.72 -13.33
N ILE A 124 13.30 -15.25 -14.51
CA ILE A 124 13.43 -13.81 -14.79
C ILE A 124 12.05 -13.15 -14.79
N ASN A 125 11.05 -13.76 -15.42
CA ASN A 125 9.70 -13.22 -15.48
C ASN A 125 9.09 -13.11 -14.07
N ASP A 126 9.20 -14.16 -13.26
CA ASP A 126 8.74 -14.18 -11.86
C ASP A 126 9.45 -13.10 -11.02
N SER A 127 10.78 -12.98 -11.17
CA SER A 127 11.58 -11.97 -10.47
C SER A 127 11.19 -10.55 -10.88
N THR A 128 10.87 -10.33 -12.16
CA THR A 128 10.45 -9.04 -12.69
C THR A 128 9.07 -8.65 -12.15
N LEU A 129 8.12 -9.60 -12.11
CA LEU A 129 6.81 -9.40 -11.52
C LEU A 129 6.91 -9.05 -10.02
N GLN A 130 7.76 -9.77 -9.28
CA GLN A 130 8.00 -9.50 -7.86
C GLN A 130 8.66 -8.13 -7.62
N ALA A 131 9.59 -7.70 -8.49
CA ALA A 131 10.20 -6.39 -8.41
C ALA A 131 9.18 -5.27 -8.63
N VAL A 132 8.27 -5.43 -9.60
CA VAL A 132 7.18 -4.48 -9.85
C VAL A 132 6.22 -4.40 -8.66
N SER A 133 5.79 -5.54 -8.11
CA SER A 133 4.88 -5.56 -6.96
C SER A 133 5.52 -4.95 -5.71
N THR A 134 6.80 -5.22 -5.48
CA THR A 134 7.57 -4.65 -4.36
C THR A 134 7.70 -3.14 -4.50
N THR A 135 7.96 -2.64 -5.71
CA THR A 135 8.04 -1.20 -5.98
C THR A 135 6.71 -0.49 -5.74
N GLN A 136 5.59 -1.11 -6.12
CA GLN A 136 4.25 -0.56 -5.85
C GLN A 136 3.94 -0.55 -4.34
N ALA A 137 4.26 -1.63 -3.63
CA ALA A 137 4.08 -1.69 -2.19
C ALA A 137 4.93 -0.63 -1.46
N LEU A 138 6.16 -0.41 -1.92
CA LEU A 138 7.06 0.62 -1.37
C LEU A 138 6.48 2.02 -1.56
N LYS A 139 6.01 2.36 -2.76
CA LYS A 139 5.36 3.65 -3.03
C LYS A 139 4.15 3.89 -2.13
N LYS A 140 3.31 2.87 -1.94
CA LYS A 140 2.15 2.96 -1.05
C LYS A 140 2.58 3.17 0.41
N ALA A 141 3.61 2.46 0.87
CA ALA A 141 4.15 2.64 2.21
C ALA A 141 4.76 4.04 2.42
N GLU A 142 5.43 4.61 1.40
CA GLU A 142 5.93 5.99 1.42
C GLU A 142 4.80 7.02 1.53
N GLU A 143 3.71 6.84 0.78
CA GLU A 143 2.51 7.70 0.85
C GLU A 143 1.86 7.63 2.24
N GLU A 144 1.62 6.42 2.75
CA GLU A 144 1.05 6.21 4.09
C GLU A 144 1.94 6.81 5.20
N LEU A 145 3.27 6.67 5.06
CA LEU A 145 4.23 7.25 6.00
C LEU A 145 4.24 8.78 5.94
N LYS A 146 4.11 9.36 4.74
CA LYS A 146 4.01 10.81 4.57
C LYS A 146 2.73 11.36 5.21
N GLU A 147 1.59 10.72 4.97
CA GLU A 147 0.33 11.11 5.62
C GLU A 147 0.40 10.98 7.15
N ALA A 148 0.99 9.89 7.65
CA ALA A 148 1.19 9.69 9.08
C ALA A 148 2.13 10.76 9.68
N SER A 149 3.19 11.14 8.98
CA SER A 149 4.13 12.18 9.40
C SER A 149 3.47 13.55 9.46
N GLU A 150 2.72 13.94 8.43
CA GLU A 150 1.97 15.20 8.41
C GLU A 150 0.96 15.28 9.55
N LYS A 151 0.23 14.18 9.79
CA LYS A 151 -0.72 14.06 10.91
C LYS A 151 -0.03 14.12 12.27
N ALA A 152 1.15 13.52 12.42
CA ALA A 152 1.93 13.61 13.64
C ALA A 152 2.39 15.07 13.91
N GLY A 153 2.82 15.79 12.87
CA GLY A 153 3.19 17.20 12.96
C GLY A 153 2.01 18.10 13.38
N SER A 154 0.82 17.87 12.81
CA SER A 154 -0.38 18.62 13.21
C SER A 154 -0.78 18.32 14.67
N MET A 155 -0.74 17.05 15.07
CA MET A 155 -1.02 16.64 16.46
C MET A 155 -0.06 17.29 17.46
N GLN A 156 1.23 17.39 17.13
CA GLN A 156 2.20 18.06 18.00
C GLN A 156 1.85 19.53 18.22
N THR A 157 1.42 20.23 17.17
CA THR A 157 1.00 21.64 17.25
C THR A 157 -0.25 21.80 18.11
N GLU A 158 -1.24 20.92 17.94
CA GLU A 158 -2.44 20.90 18.79
C GLU A 158 -2.09 20.65 20.27
N LEU A 159 -1.18 19.70 20.56
CA LEU A 159 -0.74 19.41 21.92
C LEU A 159 -0.04 20.60 22.58
N ILE A 160 0.87 21.27 21.87
CA ILE A 160 1.55 22.47 22.39
C ILE A 160 0.53 23.56 22.69
N ALA A 161 -0.41 23.82 21.77
CA ALA A 161 -1.44 24.83 21.94
C ALA A 161 -2.35 24.53 23.16
N VAL A 162 -2.74 23.28 23.35
CA VAL A 162 -3.54 22.85 24.51
C VAL A 162 -2.75 23.03 25.81
N LEU A 163 -1.48 22.63 25.85
CA LEU A 163 -0.63 22.79 27.03
C LEU A 163 -0.43 24.27 27.41
N SER A 164 -0.20 25.14 26.42
CA SER A 164 -0.06 26.58 26.64
C SER A 164 -1.32 27.19 27.25
N ILE A 165 -2.51 26.77 26.82
CA ILE A 165 -3.75 27.28 27.39
C ILE A 165 -3.99 26.71 28.80
N PHE A 166 -3.67 25.44 29.05
CA PHE A 166 -3.72 24.89 30.42
C PHE A 166 -2.81 25.67 31.37
N ALA A 167 -1.59 26.02 30.95
CA ALA A 167 -0.70 26.86 31.73
C ALA A 167 -1.30 28.26 32.00
N ALA A 168 -1.86 28.91 30.97
CA ALA A 168 -2.51 30.22 31.10
C ALA A 168 -3.70 30.18 32.07
N ILE A 169 -4.52 29.12 32.02
CA ILE A 169 -5.63 28.91 32.95
C ILE A 169 -5.10 28.77 34.39
N VAL A 170 -4.09 27.93 34.63
CA VAL A 170 -3.51 27.72 35.97
C VAL A 170 -2.92 29.03 36.53
N ILE A 171 -2.19 29.79 35.72
CA ILE A 171 -1.63 31.10 36.12
C ILE A 171 -2.76 32.08 36.46
N THR A 172 -3.80 32.16 35.61
CA THR A 172 -4.95 33.05 35.84
C THR A 172 -5.71 32.67 37.12
N PHE A 173 -5.89 31.38 37.39
CA PHE A 173 -6.50 30.91 38.64
C PHE A 173 -5.65 31.23 39.86
N SER A 174 -4.35 30.93 39.83
CA SER A 174 -3.46 31.17 40.96
C SER A 174 -3.34 32.66 41.27
N GLY A 175 -3.15 33.50 40.24
CA GLY A 175 -3.12 34.95 40.39
C GLY A 175 -4.47 35.52 40.83
N GLY A 176 -5.57 35.03 40.24
CA GLY A 176 -6.92 35.44 40.58
C GLY A 176 -7.31 35.13 42.02
N PHE A 177 -6.98 33.92 42.51
CA PHE A 177 -7.22 33.55 43.91
C PHE A 177 -6.36 34.37 44.88
N SER A 178 -5.12 34.68 44.53
CA SER A 178 -4.26 35.54 45.36
C SER A 178 -4.84 36.95 45.48
N VAL A 179 -5.26 37.55 44.36
CA VAL A 179 -5.92 38.87 44.36
C VAL A 179 -7.22 38.82 45.17
N PHE A 180 -8.05 37.79 44.98
CA PHE A 180 -9.29 37.63 45.74
C PHE A 180 -9.05 37.47 47.25
N GLY A 181 -8.02 36.70 47.64
CA GLY A 181 -7.63 36.56 49.04
C GLY A 181 -7.22 37.89 49.67
N ASN A 182 -6.42 38.70 48.97
CA ASN A 182 -6.00 40.03 49.44
C ASN A 182 -7.18 41.00 49.58
N ILE A 183 -8.17 40.93 48.67
CA ILE A 183 -9.39 41.73 48.75
C ILE A 183 -10.20 41.32 50.00
N MET A 184 -10.32 40.02 50.27
CA MET A 184 -11.03 39.50 51.45
C MET A 184 -10.36 39.93 52.76
N GLU A 185 -9.03 39.93 52.82
CA GLU A 185 -8.26 40.41 53.98
C GLU A 185 -8.48 41.92 54.21
N SER A 186 -8.62 42.69 53.13
CA SER A 186 -8.83 44.14 53.19
C SER A 186 -10.23 44.56 53.69
N ILE A 187 -11.21 43.64 53.72
CA ILE A 187 -12.57 43.95 54.21
C ILE A 187 -12.58 44.32 55.70
N GLY A 188 -11.73 43.67 56.51
CA GLY A 188 -11.73 43.87 57.97
C GLY A 188 -11.18 45.22 58.43
N SER A 189 -10.46 45.94 57.57
CA SER A 189 -9.76 47.19 57.90
C SER A 189 -10.22 48.40 57.07
N ALA A 190 -11.11 48.21 56.11
CA ALA A 190 -11.59 49.26 55.22
C ALA A 190 -12.65 50.15 55.88
N GLN A 191 -12.51 51.47 55.72
CA GLN A 191 -13.53 52.44 56.13
C GLN A 191 -14.78 52.43 55.24
N HIS A 192 -14.65 51.96 53.99
CA HIS A 192 -15.73 51.80 53.01
C HIS A 192 -15.70 50.36 52.47
N TYR A 193 -16.33 49.43 53.18
CA TYR A 193 -16.31 48.00 52.82
C TYR A 193 -17.10 47.72 51.53
N GLU A 194 -18.07 48.57 51.18
CA GLU A 194 -18.87 48.52 49.95
C GLU A 194 -17.97 48.60 48.70
N MET A 195 -16.98 49.50 48.70
CA MET A 195 -16.03 49.62 47.59
C MET A 195 -15.16 48.36 47.44
N VAL A 196 -14.80 47.72 48.55
CA VAL A 196 -14.01 46.47 48.55
C VAL A 196 -14.84 45.31 47.98
N VAL A 197 -16.12 45.22 48.36
CA VAL A 197 -17.08 44.24 47.84
C VAL A 197 -17.32 44.47 46.33
N LEU A 198 -17.48 45.71 45.88
CA LEU A 198 -17.62 46.05 44.46
C LEU A 198 -16.42 45.57 43.63
N VAL A 199 -15.20 45.84 44.10
CA VAL A 199 -13.96 45.39 43.45
C VAL A 199 -13.87 43.86 43.45
N ALA A 200 -14.30 43.18 44.51
CA ALA A 200 -14.36 41.72 44.57
C ALA A 200 -15.31 41.13 43.51
N ILE A 201 -16.52 41.68 43.36
CA ILE A 201 -17.52 41.20 42.39
C ILE A 201 -17.04 41.43 40.95
N ILE A 202 -16.46 42.60 40.66
CA ILE A 202 -15.89 42.91 39.33
C ILE A 202 -14.70 41.99 39.04
N GLY A 203 -13.81 41.77 40.01
CA GLY A 203 -12.68 40.86 39.87
C GLY A 203 -13.11 39.41 39.61
N ALA A 204 -14.11 38.92 40.34
CA ALA A 204 -14.67 37.59 40.14
C ALA A 204 -15.32 37.44 38.75
N LEU A 205 -16.03 38.47 38.27
CA LEU A 205 -16.59 38.50 36.92
C LEU A 205 -15.49 38.43 35.85
N ALA A 206 -14.46 39.27 35.96
CA ALA A 206 -13.35 39.33 35.02
C ALA A 206 -12.56 38.00 34.95
N LEU A 207 -12.30 37.38 36.11
CA LEU A 207 -11.63 36.08 36.18
C LEU A 207 -12.44 34.98 35.49
N PHE A 208 -13.74 34.91 35.78
CA PHE A 208 -14.63 33.91 35.18
C PHE A 208 -14.72 34.05 33.65
N ASP A 209 -14.92 35.27 33.14
CA ASP A 209 -15.00 35.53 31.70
C ASP A 209 -13.65 35.25 31.00
N THR A 210 -12.52 35.55 31.64
CA THR A 210 -11.17 35.25 31.11
C THR A 210 -10.94 33.74 31.01
N ILE A 211 -11.28 32.97 32.05
CA ILE A 211 -11.17 31.50 32.04
C ILE A 211 -12.08 30.91 30.97
N PHE A 212 -13.32 31.39 30.87
CA PHE A 212 -14.26 30.93 29.87
C PHE A 212 -13.75 31.23 28.44
N MET A 213 -13.18 32.40 28.21
CA MET A 213 -12.56 32.77 26.93
C MET A 213 -11.40 31.83 26.59
N LEU A 214 -10.51 31.54 27.53
CA LEU A 214 -9.40 30.59 27.34
C LEU A 214 -9.92 29.19 27.03
N MET A 215 -10.89 28.68 27.78
CA MET A 215 -11.54 27.38 27.49
C MET A 215 -12.20 27.36 26.11
N TYR A 216 -12.85 28.44 25.71
CA TYR A 216 -13.43 28.57 24.38
C TYR A 216 -12.35 28.49 23.29
N LEU A 217 -11.20 29.14 23.47
CA LEU A 217 -10.07 29.02 22.55
C LEU A 217 -9.55 27.57 22.48
N VAL A 218 -9.41 26.87 23.61
CA VAL A 218 -9.06 25.42 23.62
C VAL A 218 -10.05 24.62 22.76
N SER A 219 -11.34 24.86 22.95
CA SER A 219 -12.40 24.14 22.24
C SER A 219 -12.31 24.32 20.74
N LYS A 220 -11.94 25.53 20.30
CA LYS A 220 -11.80 25.87 18.89
C LYS A 220 -10.56 25.23 18.29
N ILE A 221 -9.47 25.12 19.05
CA ILE A 221 -8.22 24.48 18.61
C ILE A 221 -8.37 22.95 18.53
N ILE A 222 -8.99 22.31 19.53
CA ILE A 222 -9.27 20.87 19.52
C ILE A 222 -10.46 20.52 18.59
N ASN A 223 -11.08 21.53 17.95
CA ASN A 223 -12.28 21.38 17.13
C ASN A 223 -13.41 20.59 17.83
N ARG A 224 -13.58 20.82 19.13
CA ARG A 224 -14.61 20.22 19.97
C ARG A 224 -15.52 21.29 20.52
N ASN A 225 -16.83 21.07 20.48
CA ASN A 225 -17.80 22.05 20.97
C ASN A 225 -17.91 21.99 22.51
N ILE A 226 -17.67 23.11 23.20
CA ILE A 226 -17.97 23.28 24.65
C ILE A 226 -19.44 23.65 24.91
N TYR A 227 -20.22 23.93 23.86
CA TYR A 227 -21.63 24.29 24.00
C TYR A 227 -22.43 23.21 24.75
N ALA A 228 -23.27 23.63 25.69
CA ALA A 228 -24.15 22.71 26.41
C ALA A 228 -25.09 22.00 25.43
N ARG A 229 -25.38 20.72 25.69
CA ARG A 229 -26.36 19.95 24.90
C ARG A 229 -27.73 20.63 25.02
N CYS A 230 -28.19 21.19 23.92
CA CYS A 230 -29.44 21.92 23.87
C CYS A 230 -30.58 20.92 23.67
N MET A 231 -31.48 20.81 24.65
CA MET A 231 -32.56 19.81 24.71
C MET A 231 -33.86 20.23 23.97
N THR A 232 -33.82 21.31 23.20
CA THR A 232 -34.99 21.81 22.45
C THR A 232 -34.74 21.68 20.94
N LYS A 233 -35.78 21.52 20.11
CA LYS A 233 -35.60 21.38 18.65
C LYS A 233 -35.03 22.65 17.96
N ASP A 234 -35.06 23.81 18.63
CA ASP A 234 -34.65 25.12 18.08
C ASP A 234 -33.29 25.60 18.62
N CYS A 235 -32.23 24.83 18.41
CA CYS A 235 -30.85 25.18 18.85
C CYS A 235 -30.04 25.91 17.77
N THR A 236 -30.37 25.68 16.50
CA THR A 236 -29.92 26.46 15.34
C THR A 236 -31.02 27.43 14.98
N CYS A 237 -30.74 28.73 15.06
CA CYS A 237 -31.67 29.75 14.60
C CYS A 237 -31.62 29.79 13.07
N ASP A 238 -32.31 28.85 12.40
CA ASP A 238 -32.20 28.70 10.94
C ASP A 238 -33.01 29.72 10.13
N THR A 239 -33.97 30.43 10.73
CA THR A 239 -34.94 31.19 9.90
C THR A 239 -35.25 32.62 10.30
N ARG A 240 -34.75 33.17 11.43
CA ARG A 240 -34.84 34.62 11.73
C ARG A 240 -33.66 35.07 12.59
N LYS A 241 -33.20 36.31 12.40
CA LYS A 241 -32.16 37.00 13.20
C LYS A 241 -32.42 36.79 14.71
N CYS A 242 -31.79 35.78 15.31
CA CYS A 242 -31.84 35.58 16.74
C CYS A 242 -31.06 36.71 17.43
N GLY A 243 -31.67 37.40 18.37
CA GLY A 243 -30.95 38.35 19.23
C GLY A 243 -29.78 37.67 19.94
N GLY A 244 -28.62 38.35 19.99
CA GLY A 244 -27.36 37.79 20.51
C GLY A 244 -27.49 37.20 21.91
N ILE A 245 -28.28 37.84 22.78
CA ILE A 245 -28.55 37.44 24.16
C ILE A 245 -29.26 36.08 24.23
N ARG A 246 -30.26 35.84 23.38
CA ARG A 246 -31.02 34.57 23.36
C ARG A 246 -30.14 33.41 22.86
N ARG A 247 -29.20 33.71 21.96
CA ARG A 247 -28.22 32.74 21.45
C ARG A 247 -27.20 32.37 22.53
N LEU A 248 -26.68 33.35 23.28
CA LEU A 248 -25.76 33.11 24.40
C LEU A 248 -26.43 32.26 25.48
N ARG A 249 -27.63 32.62 25.93
CA ARG A 249 -28.39 31.87 26.96
C ARG A 249 -28.62 30.40 26.61
N LYS A 250 -28.91 30.09 25.34
CA LYS A 250 -29.19 28.72 24.90
C LYS A 250 -27.93 27.88 24.71
N ARG A 251 -26.85 28.48 24.18
CA ARG A 251 -25.61 27.75 23.87
C ARG A 251 -24.67 27.66 25.07
N LEU A 252 -24.70 28.66 25.95
CA LEU A 252 -23.82 28.83 27.10
C LEU A 252 -24.64 29.32 28.32
N PRO A 253 -25.57 28.50 28.83
CA PRO A 253 -26.45 28.89 29.93
C PRO A 253 -25.66 29.28 31.19
N TYR A 254 -24.61 28.54 31.52
CA TYR A 254 -23.80 28.78 32.73
C TYR A 254 -23.17 30.17 32.76
N VAL A 255 -22.54 30.59 31.65
CA VAL A 255 -21.93 31.94 31.53
C VAL A 255 -22.99 33.02 31.62
N PHE A 256 -24.13 32.80 30.97
CA PHE A 256 -25.23 33.75 30.98
C PHE A 256 -25.80 33.96 32.39
N TYR A 257 -26.06 32.89 33.13
CA TYR A 257 -26.59 32.99 34.50
C TYR A 257 -25.56 33.57 35.48
N PHE A 258 -24.28 33.21 35.35
CA PHE A 258 -23.22 33.78 36.17
C PHE A 258 -23.09 35.29 35.96
N ASN A 259 -23.04 35.76 34.71
CA ASN A 259 -22.91 37.19 34.41
C ASN A 259 -24.16 37.98 34.86
N ILE A 260 -25.37 37.41 34.75
CA ILE A 260 -26.58 38.02 35.32
C ILE A 260 -26.49 38.11 36.84
N PHE A 261 -26.06 37.04 37.50
CA PHE A 261 -25.91 37.02 38.95
C PHE A 261 -24.92 38.09 39.43
N SER A 262 -23.77 38.23 38.76
CA SER A 262 -22.79 39.28 39.05
C SER A 262 -23.35 40.69 38.84
N ILE A 263 -24.10 40.93 37.76
CA ILE A 263 -24.75 42.23 37.51
C ILE A 263 -25.76 42.57 38.60
N VAL A 264 -26.59 41.59 39.03
CA VAL A 264 -27.53 41.78 40.14
C VAL A 264 -26.77 42.10 41.44
N GLY A 265 -25.66 41.40 41.71
CA GLY A 265 -24.78 41.69 42.83
C GLY A 265 -24.26 43.13 42.84
N ILE A 266 -23.79 43.63 41.70
CA ILE A 266 -23.33 45.02 41.54
C ILE A 266 -24.46 46.03 41.81
N ILE A 267 -25.67 45.75 41.31
CA ILE A 267 -26.82 46.64 41.54
C ILE A 267 -27.19 46.69 43.02
N VAL A 268 -27.23 45.54 43.69
CA VAL A 268 -27.52 45.46 45.13
C VAL A 268 -26.48 46.24 45.93
N ASP A 269 -25.19 46.03 45.64
CA ASP A 269 -24.09 46.73 46.28
C ASP A 269 -24.18 48.26 46.10
N CYS A 270 -24.47 48.72 44.88
CA CYS A 270 -24.71 50.13 44.60
C CYS A 270 -25.93 50.70 45.35
N VAL A 271 -27.00 49.93 45.51
CA VAL A 271 -28.18 50.35 46.29
C VAL A 271 -27.85 50.45 47.77
N VAL A 272 -27.12 49.48 48.33
CA VAL A 272 -26.66 49.51 49.72
C VAL A 272 -25.80 50.75 49.96
N TRP A 273 -24.85 51.02 49.07
CA TRP A 273 -24.00 52.21 49.15
C TRP A 273 -24.81 53.53 49.08
N LEU A 274 -25.83 53.60 48.22
CA LEU A 274 -26.72 54.76 48.15
C LEU A 274 -27.61 54.93 49.39
N MET A 275 -27.98 53.84 50.07
CA MET A 275 -28.75 53.89 51.31
C MET A 275 -27.88 54.31 52.50
N ASP A 276 -26.64 53.83 52.54
CA ASP A 276 -25.62 54.21 53.53
C ASP A 276 -25.28 55.70 53.42
N ILE A 277 -25.03 56.23 52.20
CA ILE A 277 -24.82 57.66 51.96
C ILE A 277 -26.02 58.52 52.42
N LYS A 278 -27.24 57.99 52.35
CA LYS A 278 -28.47 58.69 52.79
C LYS A 278 -28.74 58.56 54.29
N GLY A 279 -27.92 57.83 55.04
CA GLY A 279 -28.07 57.60 56.48
C GLY A 279 -29.32 56.80 56.84
N ILE A 280 -29.76 55.91 55.95
CA ILE A 280 -30.93 55.04 56.14
C ILE A 280 -30.52 53.67 56.72
N LEU A 281 -29.24 53.33 56.62
CA LEU A 281 -28.54 52.24 57.32
C LEU A 281 -27.60 52.82 58.39
#